data_AF-A0A928JB84-F1
#
_entry.id   AF-A0A928JB84-F1
#
_cell.length_a   1.000
_cell.length_b   1.000
_cell.length_c   1.000
_cell.angle_alpha   90.00
_cell.angle_beta   90.00
_cell.angle_gamma   90.00
#
_symmetry.space_group_name_H-M   'P 1'
#
loop_
_entity.id
_entity.type
_entity.pdbx_description
1 polymer ?
#
loop_
_entity_poly.entity_id
_entity_poly.type
_entity_poly.pdbx_seq_one_letter_code
_entity_poly.pdbx_strand_id
1 'polypeptide(L)'
;MFIRLGLAVGIHEAGHLSAARLLGIPLRQGRGGAFGIRLTFDFSHAGYGREAAVHFAGPLAGWLAAALSAGSDRAFAGMNAALAFLNLLPLGGFDGGGIARCFFLSGFGPVRGERAASVLSGAVRGMIWLAAVRLALLPEPDAGLLLFALGELSRGLFTG
;
A
#
# COMPACT_ATOMS: atom_id res chain seq x y z
N MET A 1 -8.45 1.87 -20.37
CA MET A 1 -7.46 2.06 -19.27
C MET A 1 -8.14 2.15 -17.91
N PHE A 2 -9.06 3.09 -17.68
CA PHE A 2 -9.73 3.29 -16.37
C PHE A 2 -10.48 2.07 -15.82
N ILE A 3 -11.21 1.32 -16.66
CA ILE A 3 -11.94 0.12 -16.22
C ILE A 3 -10.99 -0.95 -15.66
N ARG A 4 -9.87 -1.21 -16.36
CA ARG A 4 -8.85 -2.18 -15.94
C ARG A 4 -8.23 -1.80 -14.59
N LEU A 5 -7.92 -0.52 -14.41
CA LEU A 5 -7.38 -0.02 -13.15
C LEU A 5 -8.40 -0.17 -12.02
N GLY A 6 -9.67 0.16 -12.27
CA GLY A 6 -10.75 -0.02 -11.30
C GLY A 6 -10.93 -1.49 -10.90
N LEU A 7 -10.84 -2.43 -11.84
CA LEU A 7 -10.86 -3.87 -11.55
C LEU A 7 -9.65 -4.31 -10.74
N ALA A 8 -8.45 -3.82 -11.05
CA ALA A 8 -7.24 -4.13 -10.28
C ALA A 8 -7.35 -3.67 -8.82
N VAL A 9 -7.84 -2.43 -8.61
CA VAL A 9 -8.14 -1.91 -7.26
C VAL A 9 -9.21 -2.76 -6.58
N GLY A 10 -10.28 -3.13 -7.29
CA GLY A 10 -11.33 -3.97 -6.75
C GLY A 10 -10.84 -5.35 -6.28
N ILE A 11 -9.98 -6.01 -7.08
CA ILE A 11 -9.37 -7.29 -6.71
C ILE A 11 -8.48 -7.15 -5.48
N HIS A 12 -7.67 -6.09 -5.43
CA HIS A 12 -6.80 -5.79 -4.30
C HIS A 12 -7.60 -5.60 -2.99
N GLU A 13 -8.60 -4.73 -3.00
CA GLU A 13 -9.46 -4.49 -1.83
C GLU A 13 -10.28 -5.74 -1.44
N ALA A 14 -10.71 -6.54 -2.43
CA ALA A 14 -11.36 -7.82 -2.18
C ALA A 14 -10.43 -8.82 -1.47
N GLY A 15 -9.12 -8.77 -1.74
CA GLY A 15 -8.10 -9.54 -1.03
C GLY A 15 -8.09 -9.22 0.47
N HIS A 16 -7.98 -7.94 0.82
CA HIS A 16 -8.07 -7.49 2.23
C HIS A 16 -9.36 -7.92 2.89
N LEU A 17 -10.50 -7.68 2.23
CA LEU A 17 -11.80 -7.99 2.78
C LEU A 17 -11.99 -9.51 2.99
N SER A 18 -11.48 -10.33 2.07
CA SER A 18 -11.52 -11.79 2.18
C SER A 18 -10.69 -12.27 3.37
N ALA A 19 -9.46 -11.79 3.52
CA ALA A 19 -8.60 -12.14 4.66
C ALA A 19 -9.20 -11.66 5.98
N ALA A 20 -9.72 -10.43 6.04
CA ALA A 20 -10.37 -9.90 7.23
C ALA A 20 -11.57 -10.77 7.64
N ARG A 21 -12.41 -11.20 6.69
CA ARG A 21 -13.53 -12.11 6.97
C ARG A 21 -13.08 -13.48 7.46
N LEU A 22 -12.10 -14.09 6.81
CA LEU A 22 -11.55 -15.39 7.22
C LEU A 22 -10.92 -15.34 8.61
N LEU A 23 -10.32 -14.20 8.96
CA LEU A 23 -9.71 -14.00 10.26
C LEU A 23 -10.70 -13.46 11.30
N GLY A 24 -11.95 -13.16 10.96
CA GLY A 24 -12.92 -12.58 11.92
C GLY A 24 -12.55 -11.16 12.38
N ILE A 25 -11.95 -10.36 11.50
CA ILE A 25 -11.58 -8.96 11.75
C ILE A 25 -12.71 -8.05 11.25
N PRO A 26 -13.32 -7.20 12.11
CA PRO A 26 -14.41 -6.34 11.70
C PRO A 26 -13.96 -5.26 10.72
N LEU A 27 -14.76 -5.01 9.69
CA LEU A 27 -14.63 -3.81 8.87
C LEU A 27 -15.25 -2.63 9.64
N ARG A 28 -14.47 -1.58 9.92
CA ARG A 28 -14.99 -0.35 10.54
C ARG A 28 -15.60 0.61 9.53
N GLN A 29 -14.92 0.80 8.40
CA GLN A 29 -15.32 1.81 7.44
C GLN A 29 -14.83 1.47 6.04
N GLY A 30 -15.68 1.67 5.03
CA GLY A 30 -15.25 1.79 3.64
C GLY A 30 -15.43 3.24 3.20
N ARG A 31 -14.35 3.89 2.73
CA ARG A 31 -14.44 5.23 2.11
C ARG A 31 -14.02 5.14 0.65
N GLY A 32 -14.90 5.52 -0.26
CA GLY A 32 -14.52 5.80 -1.65
C GLY A 32 -13.80 7.15 -1.73
N GLY A 33 -12.64 7.18 -2.39
CA GLY A 33 -11.88 8.39 -2.69
C GLY A 33 -11.45 8.42 -4.16
N ALA A 34 -10.90 9.54 -4.60
CA ALA A 34 -10.46 9.74 -6.00
C ALA A 34 -9.40 8.72 -6.47
N PHE A 35 -8.72 8.05 -5.54
CA PHE A 35 -7.69 7.04 -5.81
C PHE A 35 -8.14 5.59 -5.51
N GLY A 36 -9.42 5.34 -5.26
CA GLY A 36 -9.96 4.00 -5.02
C GLY A 36 -10.85 3.88 -3.76
N ILE A 37 -11.09 2.65 -3.33
CA ILE A 37 -11.81 2.33 -2.09
C ILE A 37 -10.77 2.11 -1.00
N ARG A 38 -10.89 2.77 0.16
CA ARG A 38 -10.07 2.49 1.33
C ARG A 38 -10.91 1.80 2.38
N LEU A 39 -10.54 0.57 2.72
CA LEU A 39 -11.13 -0.21 3.80
C LEU A 39 -10.33 0.00 5.08
N THR A 40 -11.01 0.40 6.15
CA THR A 40 -10.46 0.52 7.50
C THR A 40 -11.00 -0.63 8.34
N PHE A 41 -10.11 -1.41 8.94
CA PHE A 41 -10.44 -2.57 9.76
C PHE A 41 -10.20 -2.28 11.25
N ASP A 42 -10.90 -2.99 12.13
CA ASP A 42 -10.67 -2.94 13.58
C ASP A 42 -9.65 -4.01 13.99
N PHE A 43 -8.41 -3.60 14.23
CA PHE A 43 -7.35 -4.48 14.70
C PHE A 43 -7.19 -4.49 16.23
N SER A 44 -8.03 -3.80 17.00
CA SER A 44 -7.85 -3.68 18.47
C SER A 44 -7.83 -5.04 19.21
N HIS A 45 -8.43 -6.07 18.62
CA HIS A 45 -8.46 -7.44 19.15
C HIS A 45 -7.73 -8.45 18.25
N ALA A 46 -7.02 -7.98 17.24
CA ALA A 46 -6.20 -8.81 16.37
C ALA A 46 -4.74 -8.79 16.85
N GLY A 47 -4.08 -9.95 16.87
CA GLY A 47 -2.63 -9.99 17.03
C GLY A 47 -1.92 -9.47 15.78
N TYR A 48 -0.68 -9.00 15.93
CA TYR A 48 0.12 -8.43 14.84
C TYR A 48 0.25 -9.33 13.61
N GLY A 49 0.26 -10.66 13.80
CA GLY A 49 0.29 -11.61 12.67
C GLY A 49 -1.00 -11.59 11.83
N ARG A 50 -2.17 -11.43 12.47
CA ARG A 50 -3.46 -11.34 11.77
C ARG A 50 -3.60 -9.99 11.06
N GLU A 51 -3.15 -8.90 11.69
CA GLU A 51 -3.08 -7.57 11.06
C GLU A 51 -2.17 -7.58 9.83
N ALA A 52 -0.95 -8.13 9.96
CA ALA A 52 -0.02 -8.28 8.84
C ALA A 52 -0.59 -9.16 7.71
N ALA A 53 -1.30 -10.24 8.04
CA ALA A 53 -1.93 -11.10 7.05
C ALA A 53 -3.03 -10.36 6.25
N VAL A 54 -3.84 -9.54 6.91
CA VAL A 54 -4.83 -8.69 6.22
C VAL A 54 -4.13 -7.72 5.28
N HIS A 55 -3.09 -7.01 5.73
CA HIS A 55 -2.33 -6.11 4.86
C HIS A 55 -1.66 -6.82 3.69
N PHE A 56 -1.15 -8.04 3.88
CA PHE A 56 -0.53 -8.79 2.78
C PHE A 56 -1.54 -9.33 1.75
N ALA A 57 -2.81 -9.52 2.15
CA ALA A 57 -3.81 -10.14 1.30
C ALA A 57 -4.15 -9.34 0.03
N GLY A 58 -4.17 -8.02 0.09
CA GLY A 58 -4.41 -7.16 -1.08
C GLY A 58 -3.29 -7.28 -2.12
N PRO A 59 -2.01 -7.06 -1.76
CA PRO A 59 -0.88 -7.28 -2.66
C PRO A 59 -0.82 -8.70 -3.22
N LEU A 60 -1.09 -9.71 -2.38
CA LEU A 60 -1.15 -11.11 -2.83
C LEU A 60 -2.22 -11.31 -3.90
N ALA A 61 -3.44 -10.79 -3.70
CA ALA A 61 -4.51 -10.86 -4.68
C ALA A 61 -4.11 -10.16 -6.01
N GLY A 62 -3.45 -9.01 -5.91
CA GLY A 62 -2.92 -8.30 -7.07
C GLY A 62 -1.87 -9.12 -7.84
N TRP A 63 -0.89 -9.71 -7.17
CA TRP A 63 0.10 -10.56 -7.84
C TRP A 63 -0.50 -11.83 -8.46
N LEU A 64 -1.48 -12.45 -7.80
CA LEU A 64 -2.21 -13.59 -8.37
C LEU A 64 -2.96 -13.18 -9.64
N ALA A 65 -3.69 -12.06 -9.61
CA ALA A 65 -4.38 -11.55 -10.79
C ALA A 65 -3.40 -11.22 -11.93
N ALA A 66 -2.25 -10.63 -11.60
CA ALA A 66 -1.21 -10.33 -12.58
C ALA A 66 -0.66 -11.60 -13.26
N ALA A 67 -0.38 -12.64 -12.47
CA ALA A 67 0.09 -13.91 -12.99
C ALA A 67 -0.95 -14.58 -13.90
N LEU A 68 -2.22 -14.59 -13.49
CA LEU A 68 -3.31 -15.20 -14.26
C LEU A 68 -3.61 -14.45 -15.56
N SER A 69 -3.42 -13.14 -15.61
CA SER A 69 -3.70 -12.34 -16.81
C SER A 69 -2.49 -12.06 -17.70
N ALA A 70 -1.28 -12.47 -17.31
CA ALA A 70 -0.05 -12.14 -18.05
C ALA A 70 -0.05 -12.61 -19.51
N GLY A 71 -0.70 -13.73 -19.81
CA GLY A 71 -0.80 -14.29 -21.16
C GLY A 71 -1.92 -13.69 -22.03
N SER A 72 -2.95 -13.10 -21.43
CA SER A 72 -4.16 -12.66 -22.12
C SER A 72 -4.36 -11.14 -22.13
N ASP A 73 -3.99 -10.45 -21.05
CA ASP A 73 -4.08 -9.00 -20.92
C ASP A 73 -2.87 -8.46 -20.14
N ARG A 74 -1.78 -8.20 -20.88
CA ARG A 74 -0.51 -7.70 -20.32
C ARG A 74 -0.67 -6.34 -19.62
N ALA A 75 -1.57 -5.49 -20.11
CA ALA A 75 -1.81 -4.18 -19.51
C ALA A 75 -2.48 -4.33 -18.13
N PHE A 76 -3.50 -5.19 -18.03
CA PHE A 76 -4.13 -5.51 -16.76
C PHE A 76 -3.16 -6.21 -15.80
N ALA A 77 -2.32 -7.12 -16.31
CA ALA A 77 -1.29 -7.78 -15.51
C ALA A 77 -0.31 -6.75 -14.92
N GLY A 78 0.18 -5.83 -15.75
CA GLY A 78 1.06 -4.75 -15.32
C GLY A 78 0.44 -3.84 -14.27
N MET A 79 -0.85 -3.48 -14.43
CA MET A 79 -1.57 -2.67 -13.44
C MET A 79 -1.68 -3.36 -12.07
N ASN A 80 -2.04 -4.65 -12.05
CA ASN A 80 -2.13 -5.42 -10.82
C ASN A 80 -0.77 -5.60 -10.15
N ALA A 81 0.27 -5.90 -10.93
CA ALA A 81 1.64 -6.05 -10.42
C ALA A 81 2.18 -4.73 -9.84
N ALA A 82 1.98 -3.61 -10.56
CA ALA A 82 2.39 -2.30 -10.10
C ALA A 82 1.63 -1.88 -8.82
N LEU A 83 0.32 -2.08 -8.77
CA LEU A 83 -0.49 -1.77 -7.60
C LEU A 83 -0.05 -2.59 -6.37
N ALA A 84 0.18 -3.89 -6.53
CA ALA A 84 0.66 -4.76 -5.46
C ALA A 84 2.07 -4.36 -4.99
N PHE A 85 2.97 -4.07 -5.93
CA PHE A 85 4.34 -3.65 -5.61
C PHE A 85 4.37 -2.32 -4.86
N LEU A 86 3.65 -1.31 -5.34
CA LEU A 86 3.57 -0.01 -4.68
C LEU A 86 2.92 -0.10 -3.30
N ASN A 87 1.89 -0.94 -3.14
CA ASN A 87 1.27 -1.16 -1.82
C ASN A 87 2.17 -1.89 -0.84
N LEU A 88 3.21 -2.60 -1.28
CA LEU A 88 4.18 -3.22 -0.39
C LEU A 88 5.33 -2.30 0.02
N LEU A 89 5.36 -1.05 -0.43
CA LEU A 89 6.30 -0.08 0.10
C LEU A 89 6.08 0.08 1.61
N PRO A 90 7.14 0.13 2.42
CA PRO A 90 7.05 0.29 3.88
C PRO A 90 6.78 1.75 4.26
N LEU A 91 5.70 2.31 3.69
CA LEU A 91 5.23 3.68 3.87
C LEU A 91 3.93 3.68 4.64
N GLY A 92 3.80 4.59 5.60
CA GLY A 92 2.53 4.83 6.29
C GLY A 92 1.42 5.14 5.29
N GLY A 93 0.29 4.43 5.41
CA GLY A 93 -0.86 4.54 4.51
C GLY A 93 -0.92 3.48 3.39
N PHE A 94 0.14 2.70 3.21
CA PHE A 94 0.25 1.53 2.32
C PHE A 94 0.31 0.23 3.15
N ASP A 95 0.02 -0.90 2.52
CA ASP A 95 0.00 -2.21 3.18
C ASP A 95 1.36 -2.64 3.72
N GLY A 96 2.43 -2.40 2.97
CA GLY A 96 3.81 -2.68 3.38
C GLY A 96 4.19 -1.88 4.63
N GLY A 97 3.65 -0.67 4.79
CA GLY A 97 3.77 0.10 6.02
C GLY A 97 3.08 -0.57 7.20
N GLY A 98 1.86 -1.08 6.99
CA GLY A 98 1.12 -1.86 7.99
C GLY A 98 1.85 -3.14 8.40
N ILE A 99 2.41 -3.87 7.43
CA ILE A 99 3.21 -5.08 7.67
C ILE A 99 4.49 -4.75 8.45
N ALA A 100 5.25 -3.74 8.01
CA ALA A 100 6.48 -3.31 8.69
C ALA A 100 6.18 -2.84 10.12
N ARG A 101 5.08 -2.12 10.31
CA ARG A 101 4.58 -1.71 11.62
C ARG A 101 4.31 -2.93 12.51
N CYS A 102 3.51 -3.90 12.04
CA CYS A 102 3.25 -5.14 12.78
C CYS A 102 4.54 -5.86 13.19
N PHE A 103 5.50 -5.96 12.27
CA PHE A 103 6.81 -6.56 12.53
C PHE A 103 7.54 -5.83 13.66
N PHE A 104 7.67 -4.51 13.59
CA PHE A 104 8.37 -3.73 14.61
C PHE A 104 7.65 -3.71 15.96
N LEU A 105 6.32 -3.65 15.97
CA LEU A 105 5.53 -3.72 17.21
C LEU A 105 5.72 -5.08 17.90
N SER A 106 5.78 -6.16 17.12
CA SER A 106 6.01 -7.51 17.66
C SER A 106 7.42 -7.69 18.26
N GLY A 107 8.45 -7.05 17.68
CA GLY A 107 9.84 -7.20 18.12
C GLY A 107 10.30 -6.20 19.19
N PHE A 108 9.83 -4.95 19.12
CA PHE A 108 10.33 -3.85 19.96
C PHE A 108 9.31 -3.31 20.97
N GLY A 109 8.09 -3.85 20.95
CA GLY A 109 6.97 -3.35 21.74
C GLY A 109 6.33 -2.10 21.14
N PRO A 110 5.19 -1.63 21.69
CA PRO A 110 4.33 -0.64 21.03
C PRO A 110 5.01 0.69 20.72
N VAL A 111 5.69 1.28 21.72
CA VAL A 111 6.27 2.63 21.59
C VAL A 111 7.48 2.66 20.66
N ARG A 112 8.42 1.74 20.85
CA ARG A 112 9.63 1.66 20.02
C ARG A 112 9.32 1.16 18.61
N GLY A 113 8.36 0.25 18.49
CA GLY A 113 7.90 -0.28 17.21
C GLY A 113 7.27 0.79 16.33
N GLU A 114 6.38 1.62 16.90
CA GLU A 114 5.75 2.73 16.18
C GLU A 114 6.79 3.76 15.71
N ARG A 115 7.77 4.07 16.56
CA ARG A 115 8.87 4.96 16.20
C ARG A 115 9.72 4.39 15.07
N ALA A 116 10.07 3.10 15.14
CA ALA A 116 10.86 2.43 14.09
C ALA A 116 10.11 2.41 12.75
N ALA A 117 8.82 2.07 12.76
CA ALA A 117 7.96 2.10 11.57
C ALA A 117 7.88 3.51 10.98
N SER A 118 7.70 4.52 11.83
CA SER A 118 7.63 5.93 11.42
C SER A 118 8.95 6.42 10.79
N VAL A 119 10.09 6.07 11.39
CA VAL A 119 11.42 6.41 10.85
C VAL A 119 11.64 5.73 9.50
N LEU A 120 11.29 4.44 9.37
CA LEU A 120 11.41 3.72 8.09
C LEU A 120 10.54 4.37 7.00
N SER A 121 9.28 4.67 7.32
CA SER A 121 8.36 5.36 6.41
C SER A 121 8.91 6.73 6.01
N GLY A 122 9.45 7.51 6.95
CA GLY A 122 10.07 8.81 6.65
C GLY A 122 11.31 8.69 5.75
N ALA A 123 12.19 7.73 6.02
CA ALA A 123 13.38 7.49 5.21
C ALA A 123 13.04 7.12 3.77
N VAL A 124 12.11 6.18 3.56
CA VAL A 124 11.67 5.74 2.24
C VAL A 124 11.01 6.88 1.48
N ARG A 125 10.18 7.67 2.16
CA ARG A 125 9.54 8.87 1.59
C ARG A 125 10.58 9.90 1.14
N GLY A 126 11.61 10.14 1.95
CA GLY A 126 12.75 10.98 1.59
C GLY A 126 13.52 10.47 0.37
N MET A 127 13.76 9.15 0.28
CA MET A 127 14.42 8.54 -0.88
C MET A 127 13.59 8.71 -2.17
N ILE A 128 12.27 8.49 -2.10
CA ILE A 128 11.37 8.70 -3.24
C ILE A 128 11.39 10.16 -3.69
N TRP A 129 11.37 11.10 -2.76
CA TRP A 129 11.45 12.53 -3.08
C TRP A 129 12.78 12.89 -3.75
N LEU A 130 13.91 12.42 -3.21
CA LEU A 130 15.23 12.64 -3.82
C LEU A 130 15.32 12.02 -5.22
N ALA A 131 14.77 10.83 -5.42
CA ALA A 131 14.69 10.19 -6.73
C ALA A 131 13.86 11.03 -7.70
N ALA A 132 12.71 11.54 -7.26
CA ALA A 132 11.86 12.41 -8.07
C ALA A 132 12.57 13.70 -8.49
N VAL A 133 13.23 14.39 -7.54
CA VAL A 133 14.03 15.59 -7.84
C VAL A 133 15.13 15.27 -8.84
N ARG A 134 15.87 14.17 -8.65
CA ARG A 134 16.93 13.77 -9.59
C ARG A 134 16.39 13.52 -11.00
N LEU A 135 15.24 12.86 -11.13
CA LEU A 135 14.61 12.63 -12.44
C LEU A 135 14.07 13.92 -13.07
N ALA A 136 13.56 14.86 -12.26
CA ALA A 136 13.11 16.16 -12.76
C ALA A 136 14.24 17.02 -13.36
N LEU A 137 15.48 16.77 -12.92
CA LEU A 137 16.68 17.43 -13.44
C LEU A 137 17.22 16.76 -14.71
N LEU A 138 16.66 15.61 -15.13
CA LEU A 138 16.99 15.00 -16.41
C LEU A 138 16.20 15.67 -17.54
N PRO A 139 16.69 15.63 -18.80
CA PRO A 139 16.06 16.31 -19.94
C PRO A 139 14.62 15.86 -20.24
N GLU A 140 14.24 14.66 -19.80
CA GLU A 140 12.92 14.05 -19.98
C GLU A 140 12.33 13.68 -18.61
N PRO A 141 11.67 14.62 -17.91
CA PRO A 141 11.18 14.37 -16.56
C PRO A 141 9.96 13.44 -16.55
N ASP A 142 10.05 12.34 -15.81
CA ASP A 142 8.92 11.43 -15.58
C ASP A 142 7.88 12.06 -14.63
N ALA A 143 6.88 12.74 -15.22
CA ALA A 143 5.81 13.44 -14.50
C ALA A 143 5.05 12.54 -13.50
N GLY A 144 4.92 11.24 -13.78
CA GLY A 144 4.25 10.29 -12.88
C GLY A 144 4.96 10.12 -11.54
N LEU A 145 6.30 10.03 -11.55
CA LEU A 145 7.08 9.87 -10.33
C LEU A 145 7.11 11.16 -9.50
N LEU A 146 7.10 12.32 -10.18
CA LEU A 146 6.96 13.63 -9.55
C LEU A 146 5.61 13.83 -8.88
N LEU A 147 4.51 13.49 -9.56
CA LEU A 147 3.17 13.57 -8.99
C LEU A 147 3.00 12.62 -7.80
N PHE A 148 3.57 11.41 -7.88
CA PHE A 148 3.58 10.47 -6.77
C PHE A 148 4.37 11.02 -5.57
N ALA A 149 5.58 11.54 -5.79
CA ALA A 149 6.39 12.14 -4.73
C ALA A 149 5.72 13.35 -4.07
N LEU A 150 5.09 14.23 -4.86
CA LEU A 150 4.31 15.36 -4.35
C LEU A 150 3.10 14.90 -3.52
N GLY A 151 2.39 13.88 -3.99
CA GLY A 151 1.29 13.25 -3.25
C GLY A 151 1.74 12.73 -1.89
N GLU A 152 2.87 12.03 -1.84
CA GLU A 152 3.40 11.49 -0.58
C GLU A 152 3.92 12.56 0.39
N LEU A 153 4.47 13.66 -0.15
CA LEU A 153 4.93 14.79 0.66
C LEU A 153 3.74 15.56 1.25
N SER A 154 2.67 15.74 0.47
CA SER A 154 1.42 16.33 0.96
C SER A 154 0.82 15.52 2.12
N ARG A 155 0.83 14.18 2.02
CA ARG A 155 0.32 13.30 3.10
C ARG A 155 1.15 13.42 4.37
N GLY A 156 2.48 13.57 4.27
CA GLY A 156 3.36 13.74 5.42
C GLY A 156 3.17 15.07 6.16
N LEU A 157 2.77 16.14 5.48
CA LEU A 157 2.53 17.46 6.08
C LEU A 157 1.21 17.55 6.88
N PHE A 158 0.26 16.66 6.62
CA PHE A 158 -1.04 16.61 7.31
C PHE A 158 -1.16 15.50 8.36
N THR A 159 -0.09 14.73 8.60
CA THR A 159 -0.03 13.67 9.63
C THR A 159 1.04 13.92 10.69
N GLY A 160 1.56 15.14 10.79
CA GLY A 160 2.47 15.59 11.84
C GLY A 160 1.73 16.24 13.00
#